data_AF-A0A3D9T7U8-F1
#
_entry.id   AF-A0A3D9T7U8-F1
#
_cell.length_a   1.000
_cell.length_b   1.000
_cell.length_c   1.000
_cell.angle_alpha   90.00
_cell.angle_beta   90.00
_cell.angle_gamma   90.00
#
_symmetry.space_group_name_H-M   'P 1'
#
loop_
_entity.id
_entity.type
_entity.pdbx_description
1 polymer ?
#
loop_
_entity_poly.entity_id
_entity_poly.type
_entity_poly.pdbx_seq_one_letter_code
_entity_poly.pdbx_strand_id
1 'polypeptide(L)'
;MSTLRSSSIGSVVRRANITVGAGVMVFAAMAAPALADPVPSPQDVGAASEGYYYVENYNSGDCVAVPNGLPDPGRQVVQWSCLPGADSKIWYFDAVGTVGDDVVYQISNHASKMCLAIGGGDTTQGKPAIQWHCGNGNEQKWVYDDAGRLKNLATYKCLAVPDGSHQDGKGLVQWSCGSGNEQKWRLY
;
A
#
# COMPACT_ATOMS: atom_id res chain seq x y z
N MET A 1 60.92 -47.26 18.25
CA MET A 1 59.45 -47.08 18.36
C MET A 1 58.90 -47.20 16.94
N SER A 2 58.85 -48.40 16.37
CA SER A 2 57.83 -49.47 16.56
C SER A 2 56.50 -49.07 15.91
N THR A 3 55.86 -49.84 15.02
CA THR A 3 56.11 -51.18 14.45
C THR A 3 55.06 -51.43 13.36
N LEU A 4 55.50 -51.98 12.22
CA LEU A 4 55.01 -53.18 11.51
C LEU A 4 53.50 -53.46 11.30
N ARG A 5 53.20 -53.71 10.01
CA ARG A 5 52.54 -54.89 9.38
C ARG A 5 51.11 -55.29 9.79
N SER A 6 50.32 -55.68 8.79
CA SER A 6 49.94 -57.09 8.50
C SER A 6 48.71 -57.10 7.57
N SER A 7 48.84 -57.53 6.32
CA SER A 7 48.51 -58.87 5.78
C SER A 7 47.07 -59.03 5.28
N SER A 8 47.00 -59.44 4.01
CA SER A 8 45.85 -59.88 3.22
C SER A 8 45.10 -61.06 3.86
N ILE A 9 43.76 -61.01 3.85
CA ILE A 9 42.89 -62.20 3.91
C ILE A 9 41.67 -61.94 3.00
N GLY A 10 41.50 -62.77 1.98
CA GLY A 10 40.28 -62.81 1.16
C GLY A 10 39.16 -63.54 1.88
N SER A 11 37.91 -63.15 1.60
CA SER A 11 36.78 -64.08 1.64
C SER A 11 35.60 -63.57 0.82
N VAL A 12 35.01 -64.56 0.16
CA VAL A 12 33.89 -64.58 -0.78
C VAL A 12 32.57 -64.23 -0.07
N VAL A 13 31.46 -64.15 -0.83
CA VAL A 13 30.04 -64.38 -0.43
C VAL A 13 29.23 -63.09 -0.24
N ARG A 14 28.02 -62.88 -0.77
CA ARG A 14 27.09 -63.53 -1.72
C ARG A 14 26.12 -62.43 -2.19
N ARG A 15 25.56 -62.53 -3.40
CA ARG A 15 24.46 -61.66 -3.83
C ARG A 15 23.20 -62.04 -3.03
N ALA A 16 22.68 -61.13 -2.22
CA ALA A 16 21.37 -61.25 -1.60
C ALA A 16 20.39 -60.39 -2.40
N ASN A 17 19.44 -61.03 -3.08
CA ASN A 17 18.28 -60.33 -3.66
C ASN A 17 17.34 -59.97 -2.51
N ILE A 18 17.22 -58.68 -2.20
CA ILE A 18 16.22 -58.18 -1.26
C ILE A 18 14.97 -57.83 -2.05
N THR A 19 13.91 -58.62 -1.87
CA THR A 19 12.56 -58.31 -2.31
C THR A 19 12.02 -57.21 -1.39
N VAL A 20 11.84 -55.99 -1.90
CA VAL A 20 11.19 -54.89 -1.17
C VAL A 20 9.69 -54.94 -1.47
N GLY A 21 8.89 -55.18 -0.42
CA GLY A 21 7.42 -55.15 -0.49
C GLY A 21 6.89 -53.73 -0.68
N ALA A 22 5.83 -53.59 -1.48
CA ALA A 22 5.15 -52.34 -1.75
C ALA A 22 4.43 -51.82 -0.48
N GLY A 23 5.02 -50.83 0.20
CA GLY A 23 4.35 -50.05 1.23
C GLY A 23 3.65 -48.84 0.60
N VAL A 24 2.34 -48.71 0.82
CA VAL A 24 1.55 -47.54 0.40
C VAL A 24 1.97 -46.35 1.28
N MET A 25 2.68 -45.37 0.70
CA MET A 25 2.93 -44.09 1.36
C MET A 25 1.73 -43.17 1.19
N VAL A 26 1.03 -42.88 2.28
CA VAL A 26 0.06 -41.80 2.36
C VAL A 26 0.84 -40.50 2.62
N PHE A 27 1.02 -39.69 1.58
CA PHE A 27 1.55 -38.33 1.74
C PHE A 27 0.41 -37.41 2.17
N ALA A 28 0.46 -36.92 3.40
CA ALA A 28 -0.35 -35.78 3.80
C ALA A 28 0.13 -34.56 2.99
N ALA A 29 -0.73 -34.04 2.11
CA ALA A 29 -0.47 -32.79 1.41
C ALA A 29 -0.50 -31.64 2.42
N MET A 30 0.67 -31.17 2.81
CA MET A 30 0.82 -29.91 3.54
C MET A 30 0.50 -28.76 2.59
N ALA A 31 -0.63 -28.09 2.83
CA ALA A 31 -0.97 -26.85 2.15
C ALA A 31 0.10 -25.81 2.50
N ALA A 32 0.89 -25.39 1.51
CA ALA A 32 1.75 -24.24 1.66
C ALA A 32 0.87 -23.02 1.98
N PRO A 33 1.29 -22.11 2.89
CA PRO A 33 0.60 -20.85 3.05
C PRO A 33 0.63 -20.13 1.70
N ALA A 34 -0.52 -19.61 1.26
CA ALA A 34 -0.59 -18.77 0.07
C ALA A 34 0.40 -17.62 0.27
N LEU A 35 1.42 -17.55 -0.59
CA LEU A 35 2.28 -16.39 -0.68
C LEU A 35 1.35 -15.22 -0.99
N ALA A 36 1.37 -14.18 -0.15
CA ALA A 36 0.73 -12.92 -0.46
C ALA A 36 1.14 -12.52 -1.89
N ASP A 37 0.17 -12.16 -2.72
CA ASP A 37 0.43 -11.78 -4.10
C ASP A 37 1.54 -10.71 -4.14
N PRO A 38 2.50 -10.79 -5.09
CA PRO A 38 3.52 -9.75 -5.21
C PRO A 38 2.81 -8.42 -5.42
N VAL A 39 3.07 -7.46 -4.53
CA VAL A 39 2.61 -6.08 -4.69
C VAL A 39 3.05 -5.64 -6.09
N PRO A 40 2.13 -5.29 -7.00
CA PRO A 40 2.49 -4.90 -8.35
C PRO A 40 3.48 -3.73 -8.30
N SER A 41 4.46 -3.76 -9.21
CA SER A 41 5.41 -2.67 -9.37
C SER A 41 4.68 -1.36 -9.67
N PRO A 42 5.16 -0.21 -9.15
CA PRO A 42 4.62 1.11 -9.43
C PRO A 42 4.33 1.36 -10.91
N GLN A 43 3.06 1.36 -11.33
CA GLN A 43 2.68 1.85 -12.65
C GLN A 43 2.07 3.23 -12.48
N ASP A 44 2.69 4.26 -13.05
CA ASP A 44 2.09 5.60 -13.14
C ASP A 44 0.79 5.48 -13.96
N VAL A 45 -0.33 5.29 -13.27
CA VAL A 45 -1.64 5.24 -13.93
C VAL A 45 -2.05 6.68 -14.20
N GLY A 46 -1.99 7.08 -15.47
CA GLY A 46 -2.34 8.44 -15.89
C GLY A 46 -3.78 8.86 -15.55
N ALA A 47 -4.65 7.89 -15.21
CA ALA A 47 -5.96 8.10 -14.63
C ALA A 47 -6.17 7.12 -13.46
N ALA A 48 -6.89 7.55 -12.42
CA ALA A 48 -7.28 6.65 -11.33
C ALA A 48 -8.28 5.60 -11.85
N SER A 49 -8.08 4.33 -11.49
CA SER A 49 -9.12 3.30 -11.53
C SER A 49 -9.40 2.78 -10.13
N GLU A 50 -10.49 2.04 -9.94
CA GLU A 50 -10.71 1.35 -8.66
C GLU A 50 -9.54 0.41 -8.35
N GLY A 51 -9.00 0.44 -7.13
CA GLY A 51 -7.83 -0.37 -6.77
C GLY A 51 -6.94 0.22 -5.67
N TYR A 52 -5.84 -0.50 -5.37
CA TYR A 52 -4.84 -0.08 -4.38
C TYR A 52 -3.70 0.70 -5.03
N TYR A 53 -3.30 1.80 -4.40
CA TYR A 53 -2.20 2.65 -4.85
C TYR A 53 -1.38 3.19 -3.68
N TYR A 54 -0.11 3.47 -3.95
CA TYR A 54 0.59 4.58 -3.35
C TYR A 54 0.14 5.89 -4.00
N VAL A 55 0.05 6.95 -3.19
CA VAL A 55 -0.31 8.30 -3.65
C VAL A 55 0.89 9.20 -3.42
N GLU A 56 1.80 9.25 -4.40
CA GLU A 56 3.08 9.95 -4.31
C GLU A 56 2.95 11.40 -4.76
N ASN A 57 3.51 12.33 -4.00
CA ASN A 57 3.52 13.73 -4.40
C ASN A 57 4.55 14.00 -5.52
N TYR A 58 4.14 14.73 -6.56
CA TYR A 58 5.02 15.09 -7.68
C TYR A 58 6.21 15.98 -7.29
N ASN A 59 6.11 16.73 -6.18
CA ASN A 59 7.17 17.61 -5.72
C ASN A 59 8.14 16.89 -4.79
N SER A 60 7.66 16.23 -3.74
CA SER A 60 8.52 15.60 -2.73
C SER A 60 8.98 14.19 -3.07
N GLY A 61 8.20 13.43 -3.83
CA GLY A 61 8.41 11.97 -3.99
C GLY A 61 7.96 11.16 -2.78
N ASP A 62 7.30 11.79 -1.80
CA ASP A 62 6.75 11.11 -0.62
C ASP A 62 5.28 10.75 -0.82
N CYS A 63 4.82 9.71 -0.12
CA CYS A 63 3.49 9.17 -0.25
C CYS A 63 2.56 9.67 0.85
N VAL A 64 1.27 9.82 0.52
CA VAL A 64 0.21 10.02 1.52
C VAL A 64 0.20 8.84 2.49
N ALA A 65 0.30 9.14 3.79
CA ALA A 65 0.45 8.15 4.84
C ALA A 65 -0.43 8.47 6.06
N VAL A 66 -0.90 7.42 6.73
CA VAL A 66 -1.42 7.52 8.10
C VAL A 66 -0.25 7.33 9.07
N PRO A 67 0.06 8.28 9.96
CA PRO A 67 1.13 8.12 10.94
C PRO A 67 0.98 6.82 11.73
N ASN A 68 2.00 5.95 11.64
CA ASN A 68 2.05 4.61 12.26
C ASN A 68 0.90 3.66 11.89
N GLY A 69 0.08 3.97 10.88
CA GLY A 69 -1.08 3.16 10.48
C GLY A 69 -2.18 3.03 11.55
N LEU A 70 -2.18 3.88 12.58
CA LEU A 70 -3.10 3.77 13.71
C LEU A 70 -4.53 4.15 13.30
N PRO A 71 -5.57 3.41 13.72
CA PRO A 71 -6.97 3.65 13.34
C PRO A 71 -7.66 4.69 14.24
N ASP A 72 -6.99 5.81 14.53
CA ASP A 72 -7.58 6.89 15.32
C ASP A 72 -8.36 7.86 14.39
N PRO A 73 -9.67 8.09 14.62
CA PRO A 73 -10.42 9.10 13.89
C PRO A 73 -9.84 10.50 14.14
N GLY A 74 -9.74 11.31 13.10
CA GLY A 74 -9.24 12.68 13.19
C GLY A 74 -7.72 12.79 13.14
N ARG A 75 -7.01 11.66 13.07
CA ARG A 75 -5.56 11.64 12.82
C ARG A 75 -5.26 12.30 11.48
N GLN A 76 -4.43 13.33 11.51
CA GLN A 76 -3.95 14.01 10.30
C GLN A 76 -3.11 13.05 9.47
N VAL A 77 -3.38 13.00 8.17
CA VAL A 77 -2.52 12.29 7.20
C VAL A 77 -1.29 13.14 6.91
N VAL A 78 -0.17 12.47 6.66
CA VAL A 78 1.14 13.09 6.41
C VAL A 78 1.67 12.66 5.05
N GLN A 79 2.73 13.30 4.58
CA GLN A 79 3.60 12.64 3.61
C GLN A 79 4.67 11.82 4.32
N TRP A 80 5.09 10.72 3.73
CA TRP A 80 6.21 9.91 4.18
C TRP A 80 6.83 9.13 3.03
N SER A 81 8.13 8.92 3.06
CA SER A 81 8.87 8.05 2.14
C SER A 81 8.09 6.77 1.80
N CYS A 82 7.81 6.61 0.51
CA CYS A 82 6.92 5.56 -0.01
C CYS A 82 7.43 4.15 0.32
N LEU A 83 8.75 3.95 0.25
CA LEU A 83 9.38 2.65 0.43
C LEU A 83 10.32 2.61 1.66
N PRO A 84 10.44 1.46 2.36
CA PRO A 84 9.72 0.21 2.09
C PRO A 84 8.22 0.34 2.37
N GLY A 85 7.44 -0.39 1.56
CA GLY A 85 5.98 -0.34 1.55
C GLY A 85 5.38 -0.81 2.86
N ALA A 86 4.74 0.10 3.58
CA ALA A 86 3.94 -0.22 4.77
C ALA A 86 2.47 0.04 4.44
N ASP A 87 1.57 -0.77 4.99
CA ASP A 87 0.11 -0.65 4.77
C ASP A 87 -0.44 0.74 5.10
N SER A 88 0.25 1.50 5.97
CA SER A 88 -0.12 2.87 6.30
C SER A 88 0.01 3.85 5.13
N LYS A 89 0.70 3.48 4.05
CA LYS A 89 0.96 4.29 2.84
C LYS A 89 0.18 3.81 1.62
N ILE A 90 -0.57 2.72 1.76
CA ILE A 90 -1.38 2.12 0.70
C ILE A 90 -2.83 2.57 0.88
N TRP A 91 -3.46 2.98 -0.22
CA TRP A 91 -4.83 3.50 -0.24
C TRP A 91 -5.67 2.76 -1.28
N TYR A 92 -6.87 2.33 -0.89
CA TYR A 92 -7.87 1.79 -1.80
C TYR A 92 -8.76 2.91 -2.30
N PHE A 93 -8.84 3.07 -3.61
CA PHE A 93 -9.76 3.98 -4.28
C PHE A 93 -11.01 3.18 -4.63
N ASP A 94 -12.10 3.40 -3.89
CA ASP A 94 -13.41 2.80 -4.12
C ASP A 94 -14.25 3.73 -4.99
N ALA A 95 -14.67 3.30 -6.18
CA ALA A 95 -15.45 4.12 -7.11
C ALA A 95 -16.92 4.13 -6.67
N VAL A 96 -17.40 5.29 -6.20
CA VAL A 96 -18.73 5.41 -5.57
C VAL A 96 -19.75 6.22 -6.39
N GLY A 97 -19.35 6.71 -7.55
CA GLY A 97 -20.24 7.46 -8.46
C GLY A 97 -19.48 8.36 -9.41
N THR A 98 -20.18 9.32 -10.02
CA THR A 98 -19.60 10.33 -10.91
C THR A 98 -20.17 11.72 -10.65
N VAL A 99 -19.41 12.75 -11.02
CA VAL A 99 -19.86 14.15 -11.10
C VAL A 99 -19.46 14.69 -12.46
N GLY A 100 -20.43 14.85 -13.36
CA GLY A 100 -20.11 15.05 -14.77
C GLY A 100 -19.41 13.81 -15.33
N ASP A 101 -18.28 14.02 -16.00
CA ASP A 101 -17.45 12.95 -16.55
C ASP A 101 -16.42 12.41 -15.54
N ASP A 102 -16.27 13.07 -14.39
CA ASP A 102 -15.30 12.68 -13.36
C ASP A 102 -15.82 11.54 -12.48
N VAL A 103 -14.98 10.53 -12.24
CA VAL A 103 -15.25 9.47 -11.25
C VAL A 103 -15.01 10.00 -9.84
N VAL A 104 -15.94 9.68 -8.94
CA VAL A 104 -15.85 10.02 -7.52
C VAL A 104 -15.39 8.80 -6.74
N TYR A 105 -14.35 8.99 -5.93
CA TYR A 105 -13.77 7.96 -5.09
C TYR A 105 -14.03 8.21 -3.61
N GLN A 106 -14.27 7.14 -2.87
CA GLN A 106 -14.01 7.07 -1.45
C GLN A 106 -12.66 6.40 -1.24
N ILE A 107 -11.72 7.10 -0.62
CA ILE A 107 -10.33 6.65 -0.53
C ILE A 107 -10.05 6.17 0.88
N SER A 108 -9.82 4.87 1.06
CA SER A 108 -9.60 4.24 2.38
C SER A 108 -8.18 3.72 2.57
N ASN A 109 -7.62 3.92 3.75
CA ASN A 109 -6.26 3.47 4.05
C ASN A 109 -6.23 1.95 4.29
N HIS A 110 -5.22 1.27 3.77
CA HIS A 110 -5.11 -0.19 3.88
C HIS A 110 -4.89 -0.65 5.33
N ALA A 111 -4.10 0.06 6.14
CA ALA A 111 -3.87 -0.30 7.54
C ALA A 111 -5.08 0.02 8.44
N SER A 112 -5.56 1.27 8.42
CA SER A 112 -6.58 1.71 9.38
C SER A 112 -8.01 1.41 8.97
N LYS A 113 -8.26 1.09 7.69
CA LYS A 113 -9.59 0.94 7.08
C LYS A 113 -10.47 2.21 7.17
N MET A 114 -9.86 3.35 7.49
CA MET A 114 -10.53 4.65 7.57
C MET A 114 -10.36 5.45 6.28
N CYS A 115 -11.28 6.37 6.03
CA CYS A 115 -11.36 7.14 4.80
C CYS A 115 -10.67 8.50 4.93
N LEU A 116 -9.95 8.90 3.88
CA LEU A 116 -9.40 10.24 3.72
C LEU A 116 -10.53 11.27 3.69
N ALA A 117 -10.42 12.31 4.53
CA ALA A 117 -11.47 13.29 4.71
C ALA A 117 -10.92 14.69 5.01
N ILE A 118 -11.74 15.70 4.72
CA ILE A 118 -11.61 17.03 5.31
C ILE A 118 -12.63 17.15 6.44
N GLY A 119 -12.17 17.26 7.69
CA GLY A 119 -13.06 17.24 8.86
C GLY A 119 -14.20 18.25 8.78
N GLY A 120 -15.44 17.74 8.77
CA GLY A 120 -16.67 18.53 8.72
C GLY A 120 -16.92 19.28 7.42
N GLY A 121 -16.17 18.99 6.34
CA GLY A 121 -16.27 19.76 5.09
C GLY A 121 -15.90 21.23 5.24
N ASP A 122 -15.10 21.56 6.26
CA ASP A 122 -14.63 22.93 6.53
C ASP A 122 -13.88 23.45 5.30
N THR A 123 -14.25 24.63 4.78
CA THR A 123 -13.67 25.19 3.55
C THR A 123 -12.45 26.08 3.79
N THR A 124 -11.98 26.18 5.04
CA THR A 124 -10.82 26.99 5.41
C THR A 124 -9.53 26.44 4.76
N GLN A 125 -8.75 27.32 4.13
CA GLN A 125 -7.46 26.95 3.55
C GLN A 125 -6.47 26.53 4.66
N GLY A 126 -5.70 25.47 4.39
CA GLY A 126 -4.78 24.92 5.39
C GLY A 126 -5.44 24.01 6.43
N LYS A 127 -6.75 23.72 6.29
CA LYS A 127 -7.39 22.71 7.13
C LYS A 127 -6.68 21.36 6.94
N PRO A 128 -6.32 20.66 8.04
CA PRO A 128 -5.75 19.32 7.97
C PRO A 128 -6.64 18.35 7.18
N ALA A 129 -6.01 17.58 6.29
CA ALA A 129 -6.60 16.34 5.80
C ALA A 129 -6.40 15.26 6.87
N ILE A 130 -7.45 14.50 7.14
CA ILE A 130 -7.49 13.51 8.23
C ILE A 130 -7.98 12.17 7.69
N GLN A 131 -7.89 11.14 8.51
CA GLN A 131 -8.73 9.95 8.35
C GLN A 131 -9.96 10.01 9.25
N TRP A 132 -11.06 9.42 8.82
CA TRP A 132 -12.29 9.28 9.61
C TRP A 132 -13.02 7.98 9.26
N HIS A 133 -13.99 7.59 10.10
CA HIS A 133 -14.89 6.49 9.77
C HIS A 133 -15.54 6.74 8.40
N CYS A 134 -15.46 5.74 7.52
CA CYS A 134 -16.03 5.83 6.18
C CYS A 134 -17.56 5.98 6.25
N GLY A 135 -18.09 6.97 5.53
CA GLY A 135 -19.52 7.23 5.40
C GLY A 135 -19.86 7.81 4.02
N ASN A 136 -21.04 8.40 3.91
CA ASN A 136 -21.57 8.91 2.64
C ASN A 136 -21.40 10.43 2.45
N GLY A 137 -20.75 11.11 3.39
CA GLY A 137 -20.54 12.56 3.33
C GLY A 137 -19.54 12.96 2.23
N ASN A 138 -19.84 14.08 1.54
CA ASN A 138 -19.01 14.62 0.46
C ASN A 138 -17.61 15.03 0.94
N GLU A 139 -17.44 15.28 2.23
CA GLU A 139 -16.15 15.61 2.84
C GLU A 139 -15.16 14.44 2.82
N GLN A 140 -15.64 13.23 2.52
CA GLN A 140 -14.85 12.01 2.34
C GLN A 140 -14.80 11.53 0.88
N LYS A 141 -15.37 12.30 -0.04
CA LYS A 141 -15.42 11.96 -1.47
C LYS A 141 -14.44 12.85 -2.24
N TRP A 142 -13.72 12.23 -3.17
CA TRP A 142 -12.62 12.85 -3.89
C TRP A 142 -12.72 12.57 -5.38
N VAL A 143 -12.40 13.57 -6.19
CA VAL A 143 -12.15 13.41 -7.62
C VAL A 143 -10.64 13.44 -7.83
N TYR A 144 -10.10 12.48 -8.56
CA TYR A 144 -8.74 12.54 -9.10
C TYR A 144 -8.84 13.09 -10.52
N ASP A 145 -8.44 14.35 -10.72
CA ASP A 145 -8.60 15.02 -12.01
C ASP A 145 -7.43 14.77 -12.98
N ASP A 146 -7.60 15.16 -14.25
CA ASP A 146 -6.59 15.00 -15.32
C ASP A 146 -5.25 15.72 -15.04
N ALA A 147 -5.21 16.65 -14.09
CA ALA A 147 -3.98 17.31 -13.65
C ALA A 147 -3.27 16.54 -12.52
N GLY A 148 -3.80 15.38 -12.12
CA GLY A 148 -3.30 14.54 -11.04
C GLY A 148 -3.64 15.06 -9.65
N ARG A 149 -4.69 15.87 -9.49
CA ARG A 149 -5.05 16.46 -8.19
C ARG A 149 -6.19 15.70 -7.55
N LEU A 150 -6.11 15.54 -6.22
CA LEU A 150 -7.22 15.02 -5.41
C LEU A 150 -8.09 16.16 -4.90
N LYS A 151 -9.22 16.40 -5.57
CA LYS A 151 -10.18 17.46 -5.25
C LYS A 151 -11.31 16.93 -4.37
N ASN A 152 -11.49 17.53 -3.19
CA ASN A 152 -12.56 17.15 -2.27
C ASN A 152 -13.93 17.65 -2.77
N LEU A 153 -14.95 16.82 -2.66
CA LEU A 153 -16.28 17.14 -3.19
C LEU A 153 -17.08 18.12 -2.31
N ALA A 154 -16.82 18.18 -1.00
CA ALA A 154 -17.48 19.14 -0.12
C ALA A 154 -16.85 20.54 -0.21
N THR A 155 -15.52 20.63 -0.32
CA THR A 155 -14.81 21.91 -0.21
C THR A 155 -14.35 22.47 -1.55
N TYR A 156 -14.33 21.65 -2.60
CA TYR A 156 -13.77 21.96 -3.92
C TYR A 156 -12.27 22.35 -3.89
N LYS A 157 -11.57 21.99 -2.82
CA LYS A 157 -10.13 22.22 -2.62
C LYS A 157 -9.34 20.94 -2.83
N CYS A 158 -8.04 21.08 -3.07
CA CYS A 158 -7.15 19.99 -3.40
C CYS A 158 -6.31 19.58 -2.20
N LEU A 159 -6.04 18.27 -2.07
CA LEU A 159 -5.05 17.76 -1.13
C LEU A 159 -3.67 18.31 -1.51
N ALA A 160 -2.95 18.85 -0.53
CA ALA A 160 -1.70 19.57 -0.74
C ALA A 160 -0.68 19.27 0.36
N VAL A 161 0.59 19.24 -0.02
CA VAL A 161 1.72 19.34 0.90
C VAL A 161 1.94 20.83 1.22
N PRO A 162 1.80 21.26 2.49
CA PRO A 162 1.95 22.67 2.83
C PRO A 162 3.37 23.16 2.55
N ASP A 163 3.47 24.38 2.00
CA ASP A 163 4.72 25.08 1.70
C ASP A 163 5.65 24.33 0.72
N GLY A 164 5.14 23.31 -0.01
CA GLY A 164 5.96 22.48 -0.88
C GLY A 164 7.04 21.68 -0.13
N SER A 165 6.81 21.36 1.15
CA SER A 165 7.77 20.65 1.99
C SER A 165 8.21 19.30 1.42
N HIS A 166 9.47 18.93 1.63
CA HIS A 166 10.02 17.59 1.34
C HIS A 166 10.30 16.79 2.62
N GLN A 167 9.77 17.24 3.76
CA GLN A 167 10.00 16.58 5.05
C GLN A 167 9.00 15.44 5.26
N ASP A 168 9.53 14.26 5.60
CA ASP A 168 8.77 13.14 6.16
C ASP A 168 7.98 13.61 7.39
N GLY A 169 6.73 13.15 7.49
CA GLY A 169 5.83 13.50 8.58
C GLY A 169 5.18 14.88 8.46
N LYS A 170 5.43 15.65 7.38
CA LYS A 170 4.67 16.89 7.14
C LYS A 170 3.19 16.54 6.97
N GLY A 171 2.35 17.10 7.84
CA GLY A 171 0.90 16.97 7.77
C GLY A 171 0.34 17.59 6.50
N LEU A 172 -0.50 16.84 5.79
CA LEU A 172 -1.17 17.31 4.59
C LEU A 172 -2.39 18.15 4.96
N VAL A 173 -2.74 19.05 4.06
CA VAL A 173 -3.85 19.99 4.21
C VAL A 173 -4.67 20.01 2.93
N GLN A 174 -5.83 20.66 2.97
CA GLN A 174 -6.43 21.18 1.75
C GLN A 174 -5.92 22.58 1.43
N TRP A 175 -5.85 22.89 0.14
CA TRP A 175 -5.61 24.24 -0.36
C TRP A 175 -6.40 24.51 -1.63
N SER A 176 -6.54 25.78 -1.98
CA SER A 176 -7.17 26.13 -3.26
C SER A 176 -6.38 25.49 -4.41
N CYS A 177 -7.10 24.79 -5.29
CA CYS A 177 -6.49 24.02 -6.38
C CYS A 177 -5.72 24.94 -7.33
N GLY A 178 -4.42 24.65 -7.51
CA GLY A 178 -3.52 25.36 -8.42
C GLY A 178 -2.86 24.43 -9.41
N SER A 179 -1.72 24.88 -9.96
CA SER A 179 -0.86 24.12 -10.88
C SER A 179 0.46 23.66 -10.26
N GLY A 180 0.69 23.97 -8.98
CA GLY A 180 1.89 23.58 -8.23
C GLY A 180 1.99 22.06 -8.04
N ASN A 181 3.22 21.54 -8.03
CA ASN A 181 3.47 20.10 -7.92
C ASN A 181 3.19 19.56 -6.50
N GLU A 182 3.18 20.43 -5.50
CA GLU A 182 2.80 20.12 -4.12
C GLU A 182 1.32 19.73 -3.96
N GLN A 183 0.50 19.90 -5.02
CA GLN A 183 -0.90 19.49 -5.06
C GLN A 183 -1.19 18.37 -6.08
N LYS A 184 -0.16 17.87 -6.77
CA LYS A 184 -0.28 16.81 -7.76
C LYS A 184 0.25 15.50 -7.19
N TRP A 185 -0.44 14.42 -7.53
CA TRP A 185 -0.21 13.10 -6.97
C TRP A 185 -0.12 12.08 -8.09
N ARG A 186 0.95 11.30 -8.11
CA ARG A 186 1.10 10.12 -8.94
C ARG A 186 0.48 8.93 -8.20
N LEU A 187 -0.31 8.14 -8.91
CA LEU A 187 -0.84 6.89 -8.41
C LEU A 187 0.00 5.75 -8.97
N TYR A 188 0.48 4.85 -8.11
CA TYR A 188 1.26 3.69 -8.53
C TYR A 188 1.23 2.51 -7.56
#